data_AF-A0A6I7QQY3-F1
#
_entry.id   AF-A0A6I7QQY3-F1
#
_cell.length_a   1.000
_cell.length_b   1.000
_cell.length_c   1.000
_cell.angle_alpha   90.00
_cell.angle_beta   90.00
_cell.angle_gamma   90.00
#
_symmetry.space_group_name_H-M   'P 1'
#
loop_
_entity.id
_entity.type
_entity.pdbx_description
1 polymer ?
#
loop_
_entity_poly.entity_id
_entity_poly.type
_entity_poly.pdbx_seq_one_letter_code
_entity_poly.pdbx_strand_id
1 'polypeptide(L)'
;MKKTTLVLIGFTMILLLGACEAERAAAPAPAAPAAEEPAPAPEPAPGIADGRYRGIFGDGGEMQVSIQFDVENETFRNVSFRHLQYRGTSFRNLNEDNQFYPIFVQHQQIGEYLEGKPLSALADLYNPGDVIEDIDTFSGATIRANKVVSAIQDGLNRGIYSARNGIPRDIGSYQDGTYRGTYEDSGEQQVSVQFRLADNRISNVSYRHLQYRGTSFRNLSEGHQFYPIFAQHQQIAEYLEGKPLETIFDLHSPGEFVDDIDGVSGATIRANKVFSAIRDGLNRGIYAPANGFSRDITSHPDGRYRGTYGDGGEQQVSIQFNVTDNRIGNISFRHLQYRDNNFRNLNEDHQFYPIFAQHLQIAEYLDGKPLEAIYDLHSPGDFIDDIDGVSGATLRANKVFSAIMNGLSRGIY
;
A
#
# COMPACT_ATOMS: atom_id res chain seq x y z
N MET A 1 54.33 51.33 13.40
CA MET A 1 54.35 51.57 14.86
C MET A 1 53.81 52.98 15.15
N LYS A 2 52.83 53.07 16.07
CA LYS A 2 52.43 54.24 16.90
C LYS A 2 52.02 55.53 16.16
N LYS A 3 50.73 55.87 16.11
CA LYS A 3 49.81 56.41 17.15
C LYS A 3 49.69 57.94 17.07
N THR A 4 48.54 58.34 16.53
CA THR A 4 47.59 59.37 16.98
C THR A 4 48.09 60.48 17.92
N THR A 5 47.84 61.74 17.53
CA THR A 5 47.73 62.89 18.44
C THR A 5 46.33 63.47 18.33
N LEU A 6 45.66 63.52 19.47
CA LEU A 6 44.40 64.19 19.75
C LEU A 6 44.74 65.51 20.45
N VAL A 7 44.09 66.61 20.08
CA VAL A 7 44.07 67.85 20.88
C VAL A 7 42.62 68.24 21.13
N LEU A 8 42.38 68.52 22.40
CA LEU A 8 41.14 68.88 23.08
C LEU A 8 40.94 70.42 23.06
N ILE A 9 39.80 70.87 23.61
CA ILE A 9 39.43 72.24 24.03
C ILE A 9 38.57 72.96 22.97
N GLY A 10 37.40 73.55 23.27
CA GLY A 10 36.67 73.71 24.53
C GLY A 10 35.39 74.52 24.30
N PHE A 11 34.46 74.37 25.26
CA PHE A 11 33.60 75.40 25.86
C PHE A 11 32.73 76.33 24.99
N THR A 12 31.43 76.01 25.00
CA THR A 12 30.26 76.83 25.40
C THR A 12 30.23 78.35 25.14
N MET A 13 29.29 78.79 24.30
CA MET A 13 28.65 80.12 24.38
C MET A 13 27.25 80.07 23.72
N ILE A 14 26.18 79.98 24.52
CA ILE A 14 25.12 81.00 24.78
C ILE A 14 24.33 81.47 23.54
N LEU A 15 23.02 81.24 23.64
CA LEU A 15 21.89 81.63 22.78
C LEU A 15 21.90 83.09 22.31
N LEU A 16 21.44 83.33 21.08
CA LEU A 16 20.55 84.44 20.75
C LEU A 16 19.65 84.11 19.55
N LEU A 17 18.36 84.34 19.76
CA LEU A 17 17.23 84.10 18.86
C LEU A 17 17.28 84.96 17.59
N GLY A 18 16.91 84.37 16.47
CA GLY A 18 16.61 85.05 15.21
C GLY A 18 15.77 84.16 14.32
N ALA A 19 14.45 84.38 14.33
CA ALA A 19 13.47 83.64 13.56
C ALA A 19 13.59 83.93 12.05
N CYS A 20 13.77 82.89 11.24
CA CYS A 20 13.34 82.82 9.84
C CYS A 20 13.52 81.38 9.35
N GLU A 21 12.60 80.47 9.66
CA GLU A 21 12.59 79.11 9.08
C GLU A 21 11.65 79.07 7.89
N ALA A 22 12.26 78.87 6.72
CA ALA A 22 11.61 78.48 5.49
C ALA A 22 10.95 77.11 5.66
N GLU A 23 9.71 77.00 5.21
CA GLU A 23 8.88 75.82 5.22
C GLU A 23 9.53 74.69 4.39
N ARG A 24 10.17 73.75 5.10
CA ARG A 24 10.79 72.56 4.51
C ARG A 24 9.70 71.50 4.35
N ALA A 25 9.28 71.27 3.10
CA ALA A 25 8.32 70.22 2.76
C ALA A 25 8.78 68.86 3.32
N ALA A 26 7.89 68.22 4.08
CA ALA A 26 8.12 66.91 4.67
C ALA A 26 8.24 65.84 3.58
N ALA A 27 9.23 64.96 3.72
CA ALA A 27 9.33 63.74 2.91
C ALA A 27 8.11 62.83 3.17
N PRO A 28 7.58 62.14 2.14
CA PRO A 28 6.44 61.25 2.32
C PRO A 28 6.83 60.06 3.22
N ALA A 29 5.94 59.72 4.14
CA ALA A 29 6.08 58.56 5.01
C ALA A 29 6.19 57.27 4.18
N PRO A 30 7.00 56.28 4.61
CA PRO A 30 7.06 54.98 3.94
C PRO A 30 5.68 54.33 3.95
N ALA A 31 5.23 53.85 2.78
CA ALA A 31 3.98 53.15 2.63
C ALA A 31 3.95 51.91 3.54
N ALA A 32 2.85 51.74 4.26
CA ALA A 32 2.60 50.55 5.06
C ALA A 32 2.68 49.30 4.15
N PRO A 33 3.29 48.19 4.62
CA PRO A 33 3.33 46.96 3.86
C PRO A 33 1.90 46.52 3.56
N ALA A 34 1.64 46.21 2.29
CA ALA A 34 0.38 45.62 1.86
C ALA A 34 0.13 44.36 2.70
N ALA A 35 -1.03 44.27 3.32
CA ALA A 35 -1.46 43.07 4.01
C ALA A 35 -1.49 41.93 2.99
N GLU A 36 -0.60 40.97 3.16
CA GLU A 36 -0.59 39.72 2.40
C GLU A 36 -1.93 39.03 2.69
N GLU A 37 -2.76 38.85 1.66
CA GLU A 37 -4.00 38.10 1.81
C GLU A 37 -3.65 36.71 2.38
N PRO A 38 -4.32 36.26 3.45
CA PRO A 38 -4.04 34.95 4.01
C PRO A 38 -4.23 33.91 2.91
N ALA A 39 -3.21 33.08 2.72
CA ALA A 39 -3.28 31.96 1.79
C ALA A 39 -4.59 31.19 2.07
N PRO A 40 -5.36 30.82 1.03
CA PRO A 40 -6.58 30.07 1.20
C PRO A 40 -6.27 28.84 2.06
N ALA A 41 -7.10 28.60 3.07
CA ALA A 41 -6.98 27.42 3.91
C ALA A 41 -6.91 26.18 3.00
N PRO A 42 -6.00 25.22 3.26
CA PRO A 42 -5.92 24.02 2.46
C PRO A 42 -7.31 23.38 2.41
N GLU A 43 -7.78 23.05 1.20
CA GLU A 43 -9.03 22.30 1.07
C GLU A 43 -8.91 21.01 1.90
N PRO A 44 -9.96 20.63 2.65
CA PRO A 44 -9.93 19.38 3.40
C PRO A 44 -9.63 18.25 2.42
N ALA A 45 -8.68 17.38 2.80
CA ALA A 45 -8.36 16.21 2.01
C ALA A 45 -9.67 15.49 1.64
N PRO A 46 -9.83 15.05 0.38
CA PRO A 46 -11.05 14.36 -0.03
C PRO A 46 -11.24 13.14 0.88
N GLY A 47 -12.40 13.09 1.56
CA GLY A 47 -12.75 12.00 2.46
C GLY A 47 -12.83 10.64 1.74
N ILE A 48 -12.91 9.57 2.51
CA ILE A 48 -13.11 8.22 1.95
C ILE A 48 -14.46 8.15 1.23
N ALA A 49 -14.45 7.75 -0.04
CA ALA A 49 -15.66 7.71 -0.86
C ALA A 49 -16.70 6.68 -0.39
N ASP A 50 -17.97 7.01 -0.62
CA ASP A 50 -19.07 6.10 -0.29
C ASP A 50 -19.16 4.93 -1.26
N GLY A 51 -19.19 3.72 -0.69
CA GLY A 51 -19.50 2.49 -1.39
C GLY A 51 -18.74 1.29 -0.83
N ARG A 52 -18.55 0.26 -1.64
CA ARG A 52 -18.05 -1.03 -1.19
C ARG A 52 -16.54 -1.11 -1.27
N TYR A 53 -15.92 -1.65 -0.23
CA TYR A 53 -14.50 -1.93 -0.12
C TYR A 53 -14.25 -3.42 0.10
N ARG A 54 -13.08 -3.89 -0.33
CA ARG A 54 -12.63 -5.27 -0.13
C ARG A 54 -11.14 -5.29 0.12
N GLY A 55 -10.73 -5.97 1.18
CA GLY A 55 -9.32 -6.14 1.48
C GLY A 55 -9.02 -7.50 2.08
N ILE A 56 -7.73 -7.78 2.16
CA ILE A 56 -7.20 -9.07 2.57
C ILE A 56 -6.05 -8.90 3.56
N PHE A 57 -5.86 -9.92 4.39
CA PHE A 57 -4.63 -10.16 5.12
C PHE A 57 -4.12 -11.57 4.80
N GLY A 58 -2.90 -11.64 4.27
CA GLY A 58 -2.16 -12.89 4.02
C GLY A 58 -0.96 -13.01 4.95
N ASP A 59 -0.67 -14.22 5.40
CA ASP A 59 0.54 -14.55 6.17
C ASP A 59 0.84 -16.04 6.03
N GLY A 60 2.13 -16.40 6.00
CA GLY A 60 2.55 -17.81 5.99
C GLY A 60 2.21 -18.61 4.71
N GLY A 61 1.91 -17.94 3.59
CA GLY A 61 1.55 -18.59 2.33
C GLY A 61 0.04 -18.73 2.12
N GLU A 62 -0.78 -18.26 3.07
CA GLU A 62 -2.23 -18.36 3.02
C GLU A 62 -2.87 -16.97 3.14
N MET A 63 -3.95 -16.74 2.40
CA MET A 63 -4.91 -15.69 2.74
C MET A 63 -5.60 -16.11 4.05
N GLN A 64 -5.44 -15.32 5.11
CA GLN A 64 -6.02 -15.66 6.42
C GLN A 64 -7.32 -14.93 6.68
N VAL A 65 -7.44 -13.69 6.19
CA VAL A 65 -8.67 -12.88 6.29
C VAL A 65 -8.95 -12.28 4.91
N SER A 66 -10.19 -12.36 4.47
CA SER A 66 -10.75 -11.49 3.43
C SER A 66 -12.04 -10.89 3.98
N ILE A 67 -12.17 -9.58 3.84
CA ILE A 67 -13.30 -8.81 4.37
C ILE A 67 -13.91 -7.93 3.27
N GLN A 68 -15.21 -7.72 3.40
CA GLN A 68 -15.95 -6.72 2.63
C GLN A 68 -16.76 -5.87 3.60
N PHE A 69 -16.80 -4.58 3.33
CA PHE A 69 -17.60 -3.61 4.05
C PHE A 69 -17.99 -2.50 3.09
N ASP A 70 -19.05 -1.79 3.41
CA ASP A 70 -19.43 -0.56 2.76
C ASP A 70 -19.06 0.62 3.68
N VAL A 71 -18.71 1.76 3.08
CA VAL A 71 -18.51 3.04 3.76
C VAL A 71 -19.63 3.97 3.31
N GLU A 72 -20.27 4.63 4.27
CA GLU A 72 -21.27 5.66 4.03
C GLU A 72 -21.03 6.80 5.02
N ASN A 73 -20.64 7.98 4.54
CA ASN A 73 -20.25 9.12 5.38
C ASN A 73 -19.24 8.72 6.47
N GLU A 74 -18.14 8.09 6.04
CA GLU A 74 -17.07 7.59 6.93
C GLU A 74 -17.55 6.62 8.03
N THR A 75 -18.70 5.97 7.82
CA THR A 75 -19.29 5.00 8.74
C THR A 75 -19.28 3.62 8.11
N PHE A 76 -18.89 2.60 8.87
CA PHE A 76 -18.94 1.21 8.43
C PHE A 76 -20.39 0.73 8.27
N ARG A 77 -20.63 0.00 7.18
CA ARG A 77 -21.88 -0.67 6.86
C ARG A 77 -21.61 -2.06 6.29
N ASN A 78 -22.54 -3.00 6.46
CA ASN A 78 -22.50 -4.32 5.83
C ASN A 78 -21.15 -5.07 6.01
N VAL A 79 -20.58 -5.00 7.21
CA VAL A 79 -19.28 -5.63 7.49
C VAL A 79 -19.41 -7.15 7.47
N SER A 80 -18.64 -7.82 6.61
CA SER A 80 -18.73 -9.27 6.43
C SER A 80 -17.41 -9.90 6.01
N PHE A 81 -17.13 -11.09 6.54
CA PHE A 81 -15.95 -11.86 6.16
C PHE A 81 -16.24 -12.71 4.93
N ARG A 82 -15.37 -12.61 3.92
CA ARG A 82 -15.41 -13.39 2.68
C ARG A 82 -14.53 -14.63 2.75
N HIS A 83 -13.51 -14.61 3.60
CA HIS A 83 -12.63 -15.76 3.82
C HIS A 83 -12.03 -15.66 5.22
N LEU A 84 -11.99 -16.77 5.95
CA LEU A 84 -11.31 -16.89 7.24
C LEU A 84 -10.63 -18.26 7.28
N GLN A 85 -9.31 -18.26 7.25
CA GLN A 85 -8.51 -19.48 7.23
C GLN A 85 -7.25 -19.31 8.06
N TYR A 86 -6.82 -20.40 8.70
CA TYR A 86 -5.52 -20.46 9.33
C TYR A 86 -5.04 -21.91 9.40
N ARG A 87 -3.84 -22.18 8.87
CA ARG A 87 -3.22 -23.52 8.89
C ARG A 87 -4.16 -24.58 8.31
N GLY A 88 -4.71 -24.30 7.13
CA GLY A 88 -5.66 -25.16 6.42
C GLY A 88 -7.05 -25.31 7.07
N THR A 89 -7.33 -24.67 8.22
CA THR A 89 -8.66 -24.70 8.84
C THR A 89 -9.48 -23.51 8.35
N SER A 90 -10.61 -23.77 7.66
CA SER A 90 -11.56 -22.73 7.27
C SER A 90 -12.58 -22.50 8.37
N PHE A 91 -12.49 -21.36 9.06
CA PHE A 91 -13.36 -21.06 10.20
C PHE A 91 -14.82 -20.83 9.79
N ARG A 92 -15.07 -20.38 8.54
CA ARG A 92 -16.43 -20.10 8.04
C ARG A 92 -17.28 -21.35 7.80
N ASN A 93 -16.65 -22.50 7.69
CA ASN A 93 -17.29 -23.77 7.35
C ASN A 93 -17.35 -24.72 8.56
N LEU A 94 -17.05 -24.20 9.76
CA LEU A 94 -17.12 -24.99 10.98
C LEU A 94 -18.56 -25.07 11.47
N ASN A 95 -18.92 -26.24 11.99
CA ASN A 95 -20.14 -26.44 12.75
C ASN A 95 -19.94 -25.97 14.19
N GLU A 96 -21.04 -25.68 14.90
CA GLU A 96 -21.04 -25.20 16.29
C GLU A 96 -20.35 -26.15 17.28
N ASP A 97 -20.33 -27.45 16.99
CA ASP A 97 -19.67 -28.48 17.80
C ASP A 97 -18.14 -28.55 17.60
N ASN A 98 -17.60 -27.80 16.63
CA ASN A 98 -16.17 -27.76 16.41
C ASN A 98 -15.45 -26.90 17.45
N GLN A 99 -14.36 -27.41 18.03
CA GLN A 99 -13.55 -26.68 19.02
C GLN A 99 -13.01 -25.32 18.55
N PHE A 100 -12.94 -25.05 17.24
CA PHE A 100 -12.48 -23.78 16.69
C PHE A 100 -13.63 -22.87 16.23
N TYR A 101 -14.89 -23.30 16.36
CA TYR A 101 -16.06 -22.49 16.05
C TYR A 101 -16.10 -21.15 16.81
N PRO A 102 -15.69 -21.06 18.09
CA PRO A 102 -15.64 -19.78 18.80
C PRO A 102 -14.79 -18.72 18.10
N ILE A 103 -13.73 -19.11 17.37
CA ILE A 103 -12.92 -18.18 16.59
C ILE A 103 -13.76 -17.52 15.50
N PHE A 104 -14.63 -18.27 14.82
CA PHE A 104 -15.54 -17.72 13.82
C PHE A 104 -16.52 -16.71 14.46
N VAL A 105 -17.11 -17.07 15.60
CA VAL A 105 -18.05 -16.19 16.33
C VAL A 105 -17.37 -14.88 16.75
N GLN A 106 -16.14 -14.94 17.28
CA GLN A 106 -15.40 -13.72 17.64
C GLN A 106 -15.08 -12.83 16.43
N HIS A 107 -14.90 -13.40 15.22
CA HIS A 107 -14.81 -12.57 14.01
C HIS A 107 -16.17 -11.93 13.70
N GLN A 108 -17.29 -12.63 13.87
CA GLN A 108 -18.62 -12.04 13.70
C GLN A 108 -18.84 -10.88 14.67
N GLN A 109 -18.42 -11.00 15.94
CA GLN A 109 -18.46 -9.91 16.92
C GLN A 109 -17.68 -8.66 16.46
N ILE A 110 -16.53 -8.81 15.78
CA ILE A 110 -15.82 -7.67 15.17
C ILE A 110 -16.70 -6.98 14.11
N GLY A 111 -17.35 -7.77 13.25
CA GLY A 111 -18.24 -7.23 12.23
C GLY A 111 -19.42 -6.46 12.83
N GLU A 112 -20.06 -7.05 13.83
CA GLU A 112 -21.18 -6.45 14.58
C GLU A 112 -20.74 -5.19 15.34
N TYR A 113 -19.55 -5.21 15.96
CA TYR A 113 -18.98 -4.07 16.65
C TYR A 113 -18.80 -2.88 15.72
N LEU A 114 -18.21 -3.11 14.53
CA LEU A 114 -17.92 -2.04 13.58
C LEU A 114 -19.18 -1.49 12.90
N GLU A 115 -20.25 -2.28 12.79
CA GLU A 115 -21.47 -1.87 12.09
C GLU A 115 -22.05 -0.57 12.65
N GLY A 116 -22.19 0.46 11.80
CA GLY A 116 -22.70 1.77 12.18
C GLY A 116 -21.72 2.66 12.96
N LYS A 117 -20.47 2.23 13.18
CA LYS A 117 -19.42 3.06 13.79
C LYS A 117 -18.60 3.83 12.75
N PRO A 118 -18.01 4.97 13.12
CA PRO A 118 -17.07 5.68 12.26
C PRO A 118 -15.83 4.83 11.96
N LEU A 119 -15.14 5.09 10.84
CA LEU A 119 -13.91 4.41 10.45
C LEU A 119 -12.82 4.47 11.54
N SER A 120 -12.82 5.52 12.37
CA SER A 120 -11.91 5.66 13.51
C SER A 120 -12.06 4.57 14.58
N ALA A 121 -13.22 3.89 14.66
CA ALA A 121 -13.44 2.76 15.57
C ALA A 121 -12.56 1.55 15.25
N LEU A 122 -11.90 1.54 14.09
CA LEU A 122 -10.88 0.56 13.76
C LEU A 122 -9.74 0.52 14.79
N ALA A 123 -9.42 1.66 15.41
CA ALA A 123 -8.38 1.75 16.44
C ALA A 123 -8.70 0.92 17.70
N ASP A 124 -9.98 0.70 18.00
CA ASP A 124 -10.39 -0.06 19.18
C ASP A 124 -9.98 -1.54 19.07
N LEU A 125 -9.82 -2.05 17.84
CA LEU A 125 -9.39 -3.43 17.57
C LEU A 125 -7.93 -3.71 17.96
N TYR A 126 -7.13 -2.68 18.28
CA TYR A 126 -5.80 -2.90 18.89
C TYR A 126 -5.89 -3.33 20.37
N ASN A 127 -7.05 -3.13 21.00
CA ASN A 127 -7.36 -3.63 22.34
C ASN A 127 -8.61 -4.54 22.28
N PRO A 128 -8.52 -5.70 21.61
CA PRO A 128 -9.70 -6.49 21.25
C PRO A 128 -10.50 -7.01 22.45
N GLY A 129 -9.88 -7.14 23.63
CA GLY A 129 -10.57 -7.52 24.87
C GLY A 129 -11.62 -6.50 25.35
N ASP A 130 -11.56 -5.25 24.87
CA ASP A 130 -12.53 -4.21 25.23
C ASP A 130 -13.80 -4.25 24.36
N VAL A 131 -13.76 -4.97 23.23
CA VAL A 131 -14.81 -4.93 22.19
C VAL A 131 -15.32 -6.30 21.75
N ILE A 132 -14.64 -7.38 22.15
CA ILE A 132 -14.97 -8.76 21.79
C ILE A 132 -15.10 -9.55 23.07
N GLU A 133 -16.19 -10.28 23.22
CA GLU A 133 -16.42 -11.12 24.39
C GLU A 133 -15.58 -12.39 24.34
N ASP A 134 -15.22 -12.90 25.51
CA ASP A 134 -14.62 -14.22 25.63
C ASP A 134 -15.67 -15.29 25.30
N ILE A 135 -15.30 -16.29 24.49
CA ILE A 135 -16.17 -17.40 24.11
C ILE A 135 -15.45 -18.71 24.35
N ASP A 136 -16.03 -19.57 25.19
CA ASP A 136 -15.44 -20.83 25.65
C ASP A 136 -14.01 -20.64 26.21
N THR A 137 -13.03 -21.33 25.62
CA THR A 137 -11.61 -21.21 25.99
C THR A 137 -10.88 -20.11 25.21
N PHE A 138 -11.59 -19.34 24.37
CA PHE A 138 -11.00 -18.29 23.54
C PHE A 138 -11.29 -16.93 24.14
N SER A 139 -10.26 -16.29 24.67
CA SER A 139 -10.40 -14.90 25.10
C SER A 139 -10.46 -13.96 23.89
N GLY A 140 -11.26 -12.89 23.96
CA GLY A 140 -11.27 -11.79 23.01
C GLY A 140 -9.88 -11.16 22.84
N ALA A 141 -9.03 -11.19 23.88
CA ALA A 141 -7.62 -10.76 23.78
C ALA A 141 -6.74 -11.66 22.88
N THR A 142 -7.20 -12.87 22.58
CA THR A 142 -6.48 -13.86 21.76
C THR A 142 -6.88 -13.80 20.29
N ILE A 143 -8.02 -13.15 19.96
CA ILE A 143 -8.36 -12.94 18.56
C ILE A 143 -7.31 -12.03 17.93
N ARG A 144 -6.84 -12.41 16.74
CA ARG A 144 -5.82 -11.65 16.03
C ARG A 144 -6.49 -10.50 15.26
N ALA A 145 -7.14 -9.61 16.01
CA ALA A 145 -7.91 -8.47 15.49
C ALA A 145 -7.06 -7.56 14.58
N ASN A 146 -5.75 -7.48 14.82
CA ASN A 146 -4.82 -6.77 13.93
C ASN A 146 -4.79 -7.32 12.49
N LYS A 147 -5.13 -8.59 12.27
CA LYS A 147 -5.34 -9.13 10.91
C LYS A 147 -6.56 -8.51 10.24
N VAL A 148 -7.62 -8.27 10.99
CA VAL A 148 -8.84 -7.60 10.51
C VAL A 148 -8.55 -6.13 10.25
N VAL A 149 -7.83 -5.45 11.15
CA VAL A 149 -7.34 -4.08 10.94
C VAL A 149 -6.55 -3.97 9.64
N SER A 150 -5.55 -4.84 9.46
CA SER A 150 -4.72 -4.88 8.26
C SER A 150 -5.53 -5.17 6.99
N ALA A 151 -6.52 -6.07 7.05
CA ALA A 151 -7.40 -6.36 5.92
C ALA A 151 -8.34 -5.19 5.58
N ILE A 152 -8.84 -4.44 6.57
CA ILE A 152 -9.64 -3.24 6.34
C ILE A 152 -8.78 -2.14 5.70
N GLN A 153 -7.58 -1.89 6.24
CA GLN A 153 -6.64 -0.91 5.68
C GLN A 153 -6.22 -1.28 4.25
N ASP A 154 -5.95 -2.55 3.98
CA ASP A 154 -5.72 -3.04 2.62
C ASP A 154 -6.88 -2.70 1.68
N GLY A 155 -8.12 -2.87 2.15
CA GLY A 155 -9.31 -2.50 1.38
C GLY A 155 -9.42 -1.01 1.11
N LEU A 156 -9.21 -0.17 2.13
CA LEU A 156 -9.22 1.29 1.99
C LEU A 156 -8.14 1.77 1.02
N ASN A 157 -6.90 1.27 1.15
CA ASN A 157 -5.77 1.62 0.29
C ASN A 157 -5.98 1.21 -1.18
N ARG A 158 -6.63 0.06 -1.41
CA ARG A 158 -7.00 -0.39 -2.77
C ARG A 158 -8.07 0.49 -3.40
N GLY A 159 -8.74 1.33 -2.61
CA GLY A 159 -9.82 2.19 -3.08
C GLY A 159 -11.14 1.43 -3.23
N ILE A 160 -12.14 2.18 -3.69
CA ILE A 160 -13.51 1.70 -3.78
C ILE A 160 -13.62 0.52 -4.77
N TYR A 161 -14.23 -0.57 -4.35
CA TYR A 161 -14.49 -1.73 -5.19
C TYR A 161 -15.75 -1.56 -6.03
N SER A 162 -16.77 -0.89 -5.48
CA SER A 162 -18.01 -0.53 -6.19
C SER A 162 -18.56 0.75 -5.59
N ALA A 163 -18.70 1.79 -6.41
CA ALA A 163 -19.17 3.08 -5.95
C ALA A 163 -20.67 3.13 -5.68
N ARG A 164 -21.07 3.91 -4.68
CA ARG A 164 -22.47 4.32 -4.46
C ARG A 164 -22.74 5.70 -5.07
N ASN A 165 -21.80 6.63 -4.91
CA ASN A 165 -21.94 8.03 -5.31
C ASN A 165 -20.72 8.48 -6.14
N GLY A 166 -20.83 8.48 -7.48
CA GLY A 166 -19.72 8.88 -8.36
C GLY A 166 -18.42 8.10 -8.12
N ILE A 167 -17.36 8.39 -8.86
CA ILE A 167 -16.05 7.78 -8.62
C ILE A 167 -15.04 8.91 -8.50
N PRO A 168 -14.38 9.09 -7.33
CA PRO A 168 -13.27 10.02 -7.24
C PRO A 168 -12.18 9.56 -8.20
N ARG A 169 -11.72 10.47 -9.08
CA ARG A 169 -10.69 10.16 -10.08
C ARG A 169 -9.29 10.62 -9.70
N ASP A 170 -9.14 11.23 -8.52
CA ASP A 170 -7.83 11.65 -8.03
C ASP A 170 -7.00 10.43 -7.58
N ILE A 171 -5.77 10.37 -8.08
CA ILE A 171 -4.83 9.28 -7.83
C ILE A 171 -3.40 9.79 -7.62
N GLY A 172 -3.16 11.09 -7.70
CA GLY A 172 -1.81 11.67 -7.61
C GLY A 172 -0.86 11.20 -8.73
N SER A 173 0.43 11.40 -8.49
CA SER A 173 1.52 10.99 -9.38
C SER A 173 2.37 9.89 -8.75
N TYR A 174 2.92 9.03 -9.61
CA TYR A 174 3.79 7.93 -9.21
C TYR A 174 5.10 7.97 -9.96
N GLN A 175 6.11 7.32 -9.39
CA GLN A 175 7.44 7.23 -9.97
C GLN A 175 7.44 6.39 -11.26
N ASP A 176 8.35 6.74 -12.18
CA ASP A 176 8.48 6.02 -13.45
C ASP A 176 9.11 4.64 -13.27
N GLY A 177 8.40 3.59 -13.66
CA GLY A 177 8.89 2.23 -13.57
C GLY A 177 7.81 1.17 -13.75
N THR A 178 8.18 -0.07 -13.44
CA THR A 178 7.28 -1.21 -13.47
C THR A 178 6.62 -1.39 -12.12
N TYR A 179 5.31 -1.64 -12.14
CA TYR A 179 4.49 -1.95 -10.99
C TYR A 179 3.88 -3.33 -11.13
N ARG A 180 3.65 -3.99 -10.00
CA ARG A 180 3.03 -5.32 -9.94
C ARG A 180 2.08 -5.40 -8.77
N GLY A 181 0.86 -5.81 -9.05
CA GLY A 181 -0.13 -6.02 -8.02
C GLY A 181 -1.06 -7.18 -8.32
N THR A 182 -1.90 -7.46 -7.33
CA THR A 182 -2.69 -8.66 -7.22
C THR A 182 -4.08 -8.34 -6.70
N TYR A 183 -5.07 -9.07 -7.18
CA TYR A 183 -6.37 -9.17 -6.55
C TYR A 183 -6.58 -10.61 -6.11
N GLU A 184 -6.83 -10.77 -4.83
CA GLU A 184 -7.13 -12.05 -4.22
C GLU A 184 -8.52 -12.00 -3.58
N ASP A 185 -9.28 -13.08 -3.71
CA ASP A 185 -10.58 -13.24 -3.04
C ASP A 185 -10.84 -14.72 -2.84
N SER A 186 -11.51 -15.07 -1.74
CA SER A 186 -11.92 -16.44 -1.42
C SER A 186 -10.76 -17.45 -1.35
N GLY A 187 -9.58 -17.02 -0.89
CA GLY A 187 -8.40 -17.87 -0.74
C GLY A 187 -7.57 -18.06 -2.01
N GLU A 188 -7.96 -17.45 -3.14
CA GLU A 188 -7.24 -17.55 -4.41
C GLU A 188 -6.74 -16.17 -4.85
N GLN A 189 -5.51 -16.10 -5.36
CA GLN A 189 -5.10 -14.99 -6.22
C GLN A 189 -5.82 -15.14 -7.56
N GLN A 190 -6.67 -14.18 -7.92
CA GLN A 190 -7.51 -14.28 -9.12
C GLN A 190 -6.96 -13.46 -10.28
N VAL A 191 -6.37 -12.31 -9.97
CA VAL A 191 -5.71 -11.44 -10.96
C VAL A 191 -4.33 -11.08 -10.45
N SER A 192 -3.33 -11.15 -11.31
CA SER A 192 -2.07 -10.43 -11.12
C SER A 192 -1.75 -9.67 -12.39
N VAL A 193 -1.43 -8.40 -12.22
CA VAL A 193 -1.16 -7.45 -13.31
C VAL A 193 0.25 -6.87 -13.14
N GLN A 194 0.91 -6.68 -14.27
CA GLN A 194 2.09 -5.85 -14.40
C GLN A 194 1.78 -4.73 -15.39
N PHE A 195 2.25 -3.53 -15.07
CA PHE A 195 2.18 -2.37 -15.96
C PHE A 195 3.39 -1.49 -15.70
N ARG A 196 3.67 -0.58 -16.63
CA ARG A 196 4.70 0.43 -16.52
C ARG A 196 4.06 1.82 -16.46
N LEU A 197 4.63 2.69 -15.65
CA LEU A 197 4.36 4.12 -15.66
C LEU A 197 5.56 4.88 -16.23
N ALA A 198 5.26 5.85 -17.09
CA ALA A 198 6.17 6.89 -17.53
C ALA A 198 5.37 8.19 -17.62
N ASP A 199 5.78 9.24 -16.91
CA ASP A 199 5.06 10.51 -16.82
C ASP A 199 3.57 10.32 -16.43
N ASN A 200 3.33 9.44 -15.46
CA ASN A 200 1.99 9.02 -15.00
C ASN A 200 1.08 8.45 -16.10
N ARG A 201 1.64 7.95 -17.21
CA ARG A 201 0.94 7.22 -18.28
C ARG A 201 1.22 5.74 -18.22
N ILE A 202 0.16 4.96 -18.42
CA ILE A 202 0.20 3.50 -18.35
C ILE A 202 0.73 2.95 -19.67
N SER A 203 1.60 1.94 -19.59
CA SER A 203 2.04 1.15 -20.74
C SER A 203 2.37 -0.27 -20.35
N ASN A 204 2.52 -1.16 -21.34
CA ASN A 204 2.93 -2.56 -21.16
C ASN A 204 2.06 -3.32 -20.15
N VAL A 205 0.74 -3.09 -20.19
CA VAL A 205 -0.20 -3.80 -19.32
C VAL A 205 -0.22 -5.28 -19.69
N SER A 206 0.04 -6.14 -18.73
CA SER A 206 0.04 -7.59 -18.94
C SER A 206 -0.42 -8.35 -17.71
N TYR A 207 -1.19 -9.41 -17.91
CA TYR A 207 -1.61 -10.27 -16.82
C TYR A 207 -0.58 -11.35 -16.57
N ARG A 208 -0.11 -11.44 -15.32
CA ARG A 208 0.80 -12.47 -14.83
C ARG A 208 0.06 -13.65 -14.21
N HIS A 209 -1.20 -13.46 -13.86
CA HIS A 209 -2.08 -14.52 -13.40
C HIS A 209 -3.54 -14.12 -13.68
N LEU A 210 -4.34 -15.04 -14.21
CA LEU A 210 -5.78 -14.89 -14.37
C LEU A 210 -6.40 -16.25 -14.08
N GLN A 211 -7.06 -16.36 -12.93
CA GLN A 211 -7.70 -17.59 -12.48
C GLN A 211 -9.00 -17.28 -11.76
N TYR A 212 -9.95 -18.20 -11.89
CA TYR A 212 -11.12 -18.22 -11.02
C TYR A 212 -11.63 -19.65 -10.85
N ARG A 213 -11.83 -20.09 -9.60
CA ARG A 213 -12.39 -21.41 -9.28
C ARG A 213 -11.63 -22.54 -10.00
N GLY A 214 -10.31 -22.53 -9.86
CA GLY A 214 -9.41 -23.52 -10.48
C GLY A 214 -9.26 -23.44 -12.01
N THR A 215 -9.93 -22.52 -12.70
CA THR A 215 -9.77 -22.34 -14.15
C THR A 215 -8.80 -21.21 -14.45
N SER A 216 -7.68 -21.52 -15.11
CA SER A 216 -6.73 -20.52 -15.62
C SER A 216 -7.19 -19.99 -16.98
N PHE A 217 -7.31 -18.67 -17.11
CA PHE A 217 -7.73 -18.02 -18.34
C PHE A 217 -6.57 -17.69 -19.28
N ARG A 218 -5.32 -17.65 -18.79
CA ARG A 218 -4.16 -17.14 -19.57
C ARG A 218 -3.76 -17.98 -20.78
N ASN A 219 -4.20 -19.24 -20.83
CA ASN A 219 -3.78 -20.21 -21.85
C ASN A 219 -4.97 -20.83 -22.58
N LEU A 220 -6.12 -20.16 -22.59
CA LEU A 220 -7.29 -20.66 -23.29
C LEU A 220 -7.16 -20.42 -24.80
N SER A 221 -7.53 -21.41 -25.59
CA SER A 221 -7.69 -21.28 -27.04
C SER A 221 -9.04 -20.66 -27.39
N GLU A 222 -9.15 -20.03 -28.56
CA GLU A 222 -10.37 -19.37 -29.07
C GLU A 222 -11.63 -20.26 -29.06
N GLY A 223 -11.47 -21.59 -29.11
CA GLY A 223 -12.59 -22.54 -29.03
C GLY A 223 -13.05 -22.90 -27.62
N HIS A 224 -12.40 -22.39 -26.57
CA HIS A 224 -12.75 -22.71 -25.19
C HIS A 224 -13.92 -21.84 -24.70
N GLN A 225 -14.90 -22.42 -23.99
CA GLN A 225 -16.10 -21.70 -23.49
C GLN A 225 -15.80 -20.48 -22.59
N PHE A 226 -14.60 -20.40 -22.01
CA PHE A 226 -14.16 -19.27 -21.16
C PHE A 226 -13.15 -18.35 -21.86
N TYR A 227 -12.82 -18.59 -23.12
CA TYR A 227 -11.96 -17.70 -23.91
C TYR A 227 -12.51 -16.26 -23.97
N PRO A 228 -13.83 -16.02 -24.11
CA PRO A 228 -14.37 -14.65 -24.08
C PRO A 228 -13.92 -13.84 -22.87
N ILE A 229 -13.81 -14.47 -21.69
CA ILE A 229 -13.33 -13.82 -20.46
C ILE A 229 -11.87 -13.36 -20.64
N PHE A 230 -11.02 -14.20 -21.22
CA PHE A 230 -9.62 -13.84 -21.48
C PHE A 230 -9.51 -12.71 -22.50
N ALA A 231 -10.27 -12.77 -23.60
CA ALA A 231 -10.30 -11.74 -24.63
C ALA A 231 -10.73 -10.38 -24.06
N GLN A 232 -11.77 -10.34 -23.23
CA GLN A 232 -12.20 -9.10 -22.56
C GLN A 232 -11.14 -8.54 -21.59
N HIS A 233 -10.33 -9.39 -20.93
CA HIS A 233 -9.19 -8.91 -20.15
C HIS A 233 -8.12 -8.26 -21.06
N GLN A 234 -7.87 -8.81 -22.25
CA GLN A 234 -6.97 -8.18 -23.23
C GLN A 234 -7.50 -6.81 -23.67
N GLN A 235 -8.81 -6.67 -23.89
CA GLN A 235 -9.40 -5.36 -24.20
C GLN A 235 -9.18 -4.32 -23.09
N ILE A 236 -9.23 -4.73 -21.81
CA ILE A 236 -8.83 -3.83 -20.70
C ILE A 236 -7.36 -3.40 -20.82
N ALA A 237 -6.44 -4.33 -21.12
CA ALA A 237 -5.03 -4.02 -21.23
C ALA A 237 -4.75 -3.05 -22.40
N GLU A 238 -5.37 -3.32 -23.56
CA GLU A 238 -5.31 -2.47 -24.75
C GLU A 238 -5.91 -1.08 -24.50
N TYR A 239 -7.05 -1.02 -23.79
CA TYR A 239 -7.69 0.24 -23.45
C TYR A 239 -6.79 1.14 -22.60
N LEU A 240 -6.09 0.59 -21.60
CA LEU A 240 -5.24 1.38 -20.71
C LEU A 240 -3.94 1.86 -21.37
N GLU A 241 -3.52 1.27 -22.48
CA GLU A 241 -2.22 1.55 -23.11
C GLU A 241 -2.10 3.01 -23.56
N GLY A 242 -1.03 3.69 -23.11
CA GLY A 242 -0.72 5.09 -23.40
C GLY A 242 -1.58 6.12 -22.65
N LYS A 243 -2.61 5.69 -21.90
CA LYS A 243 -3.54 6.59 -21.21
C LYS A 243 -3.00 7.08 -19.85
N PRO A 244 -3.46 8.24 -19.36
CA PRO A 244 -3.13 8.71 -18.01
C PRO A 244 -3.58 7.71 -16.93
N LEU A 245 -2.88 7.67 -15.80
CA LEU A 245 -3.17 6.75 -14.70
C LEU A 245 -4.61 6.83 -14.19
N GLU A 246 -5.21 8.03 -14.14
CA GLU A 246 -6.62 8.22 -13.75
C GLU A 246 -7.64 7.47 -14.62
N THR A 247 -7.23 6.93 -15.76
CA THR A 247 -8.09 6.11 -16.63
C THR A 247 -8.47 4.78 -15.96
N ILE A 248 -7.71 4.30 -14.96
CA ILE A 248 -8.07 3.06 -14.27
C ILE A 248 -9.45 3.13 -13.58
N PHE A 249 -9.97 4.33 -13.30
CA PHE A 249 -11.30 4.50 -12.74
C PHE A 249 -12.42 4.18 -13.74
N ASP A 250 -12.14 4.19 -15.05
CA ASP A 250 -13.10 3.77 -16.07
C ASP A 250 -13.41 2.26 -15.95
N LEU A 251 -12.54 1.48 -15.28
CA LEU A 251 -12.75 0.05 -14.99
C LEU A 251 -13.97 -0.24 -14.11
N HIS A 252 -14.58 0.79 -13.50
CA HIS A 252 -15.87 0.65 -12.82
C HIS A 252 -17.08 0.62 -13.78
N SER A 253 -16.89 1.03 -15.03
CA SER A 253 -17.90 1.04 -16.09
C SER A 253 -17.36 0.37 -17.36
N PRO A 254 -16.98 -0.93 -17.30
CA PRO A 254 -16.27 -1.59 -18.40
C PRO A 254 -17.10 -1.73 -19.68
N GLY A 255 -18.43 -1.68 -19.60
CA GLY A 255 -19.31 -1.75 -20.78
C GLY A 255 -19.13 -0.60 -21.78
N GLU A 256 -18.42 0.47 -21.41
CA GLU A 256 -18.12 1.60 -22.30
C GLU A 256 -16.94 1.35 -23.24
N PHE A 257 -16.12 0.32 -23.00
CA PHE A 257 -14.92 0.05 -23.80
C PHE A 257 -14.53 -1.43 -23.93
N VAL A 258 -15.25 -2.33 -23.27
CA VAL A 258 -15.12 -3.79 -23.43
C VAL A 258 -16.34 -4.28 -24.20
N ASP A 259 -16.10 -4.98 -25.30
CA ASP A 259 -17.15 -5.54 -26.14
C ASP A 259 -17.81 -6.75 -25.45
N ASP A 260 -19.08 -6.96 -25.78
CA ASP A 260 -19.76 -8.21 -25.51
C ASP A 260 -19.21 -9.30 -26.45
N ILE A 261 -18.73 -10.42 -25.90
CA ILE A 261 -18.14 -11.53 -26.68
C ILE A 261 -18.89 -12.83 -26.33
N ASP A 262 -19.45 -13.51 -27.35
CA ASP A 262 -20.15 -14.80 -27.23
C ASP A 262 -21.22 -14.83 -26.12
N GLY A 263 -22.00 -13.76 -26.00
CA GLY A 263 -23.05 -13.62 -24.98
C GLY A 263 -22.54 -13.35 -23.56
N VAL A 264 -21.23 -13.22 -23.37
CA VAL A 264 -20.62 -12.70 -22.14
C VAL A 264 -20.55 -11.18 -22.28
N SER A 265 -21.39 -10.47 -21.53
CA SER A 265 -21.39 -9.01 -21.60
C SER A 265 -20.09 -8.41 -21.04
N GLY A 266 -19.60 -7.32 -21.62
CA GLY A 266 -18.52 -6.49 -21.09
C GLY A 266 -18.82 -5.99 -19.67
N ALA A 267 -20.07 -5.77 -19.29
CA ALA A 267 -20.44 -5.45 -17.90
C ALA A 267 -20.23 -6.63 -16.91
N THR A 268 -20.07 -7.85 -17.45
CA THR A 268 -19.77 -9.05 -16.67
C THR A 268 -18.28 -9.19 -16.39
N ILE A 269 -17.41 -8.44 -17.10
CA ILE A 269 -15.99 -8.45 -16.79
C ILE A 269 -15.77 -7.85 -15.42
N ARG A 270 -14.98 -8.57 -14.62
CA ARG A 270 -14.67 -8.21 -13.25
C ARG A 270 -13.56 -7.15 -13.24
N ALA A 271 -13.73 -6.08 -14.00
CA ALA A 271 -12.76 -5.01 -14.20
C ALA A 271 -12.37 -4.32 -12.89
N ASN A 272 -13.28 -4.28 -11.89
CA ASN A 272 -12.96 -3.87 -10.51
C ASN A 272 -11.84 -4.70 -9.86
N LYS A 273 -11.63 -5.96 -10.29
CA LYS A 273 -10.50 -6.79 -9.84
C LYS A 273 -9.19 -6.33 -10.47
N VAL A 274 -9.22 -5.92 -11.74
CA VAL A 274 -8.06 -5.33 -12.41
C VAL A 274 -7.72 -3.98 -11.78
N PHE A 275 -8.71 -3.11 -11.55
CA PHE A 275 -8.55 -1.86 -10.81
C PHE A 275 -7.88 -2.09 -9.44
N SER A 276 -8.44 -3.00 -8.65
CA SER A 276 -7.89 -3.31 -7.32
C SER A 276 -6.48 -3.90 -7.38
N ALA A 277 -6.18 -4.72 -8.39
CA ALA A 277 -4.82 -5.23 -8.61
C ALA A 277 -3.83 -4.13 -9.03
N ILE A 278 -4.25 -3.15 -9.83
CA ILE A 278 -3.43 -1.98 -10.17
C ILE A 278 -3.16 -1.15 -8.90
N ARG A 279 -4.19 -0.84 -8.12
CA ARG A 279 -4.08 -0.09 -6.85
C ARG A 279 -3.18 -0.81 -5.84
N ASP A 280 -3.31 -2.12 -5.71
CA ASP A 280 -2.39 -2.96 -4.91
C ASP A 280 -0.95 -2.83 -5.40
N GLY A 281 -0.72 -2.79 -6.72
CA GLY A 281 0.61 -2.57 -7.29
C GLY A 281 1.18 -1.20 -6.96
N LEU A 282 0.37 -0.15 -7.02
CA LEU A 282 0.77 1.20 -6.63
C LEU A 282 1.13 1.28 -5.12
N ASN A 283 0.33 0.65 -4.26
CA ASN A 283 0.56 0.61 -2.81
C ASN A 283 1.82 -0.17 -2.40
N ARG A 284 2.28 -1.09 -3.27
CA ARG A 284 3.53 -1.86 -3.08
C ARG A 284 4.77 -1.10 -3.56
N GLY A 285 4.60 0.08 -4.13
CA GLY A 285 5.68 0.86 -4.68
C GLY A 285 6.23 0.31 -6.00
N ILE A 286 7.28 0.97 -6.47
CA ILE A 286 7.91 0.70 -7.75
C ILE A 286 8.64 -0.65 -7.74
N TYR A 287 8.10 -1.65 -8.44
CA TYR A 287 8.70 -2.99 -8.48
C TYR A 287 10.05 -2.99 -9.21
N ALA A 288 10.19 -2.20 -10.28
CA ALA A 288 11.47 -2.03 -10.97
C ALA A 288 11.57 -0.62 -11.56
N PRO A 289 12.50 0.22 -11.08
CA PRO A 289 12.70 1.57 -11.60
C PRO A 289 13.04 1.63 -13.08
N ALA A 290 12.49 2.63 -13.78
CA ALA A 290 12.82 2.90 -15.18
C ALA A 290 14.12 3.71 -15.33
N ASN A 291 14.28 4.71 -14.45
CA ASN A 291 15.35 5.70 -14.40
C ASN A 291 15.76 5.88 -12.92
N GLY A 292 16.51 6.95 -12.60
CA GLY A 292 16.64 7.39 -11.21
C GLY A 292 15.28 7.50 -10.53
N PHE A 293 15.22 7.14 -9.25
CA PHE A 293 13.99 7.06 -8.47
C PHE A 293 14.15 7.85 -7.17
N SER A 294 13.04 8.38 -6.65
CA SER A 294 13.03 9.01 -5.33
C SER A 294 13.08 7.94 -4.24
N ARG A 295 13.91 8.20 -3.24
CA ARG A 295 14.02 7.41 -2.01
C ARG A 295 13.16 7.98 -0.89
N ASP A 296 12.40 9.04 -1.17
CA ASP A 296 11.54 9.68 -0.18
C ASP A 296 10.52 8.66 0.32
N ILE A 297 10.47 8.54 1.64
CA ILE A 297 9.53 7.71 2.35
C ILE A 297 9.01 8.52 3.53
N THR A 298 7.69 8.63 3.63
CA THR A 298 7.05 9.29 4.75
C THR A 298 7.41 8.59 6.04
N SER A 299 7.47 9.32 7.15
CA SER A 299 7.67 8.70 8.45
C SER A 299 6.51 7.76 8.76
N HIS A 300 6.84 6.60 9.32
CA HIS A 300 5.88 5.63 9.78
C HIS A 300 5.88 5.55 11.31
N PRO A 301 4.71 5.36 11.96
CA PRO A 301 4.65 5.16 13.40
C PRO A 301 5.53 4.01 13.88
N ASP A 302 6.08 4.13 15.08
CA ASP A 302 6.81 3.06 15.71
C ASP A 302 5.90 1.85 15.94
N GLY A 303 6.37 0.66 15.55
CA GLY A 303 5.56 -0.53 15.66
C GLY A 303 6.09 -1.70 14.84
N ARG A 304 5.36 -2.80 14.94
CA ARG A 304 5.58 -4.00 14.14
C ARG A 304 4.76 -3.91 12.87
N TYR A 305 5.29 -4.36 11.76
CA TYR A 305 4.64 -4.38 10.46
C TYR A 305 4.67 -5.78 9.88
N ARG A 306 3.67 -6.09 9.06
CA ARG A 306 3.63 -7.34 8.29
C ARG A 306 3.16 -7.08 6.89
N GLY A 307 3.92 -7.60 5.94
CA GLY A 307 3.58 -7.49 4.53
C GLY A 307 3.86 -8.77 3.76
N THR A 308 3.33 -8.78 2.55
CA THR A 308 3.36 -9.94 1.66
C THR A 308 3.69 -9.50 0.26
N TYR A 309 4.23 -10.38 -0.57
CA TYR A 309 4.28 -10.23 -2.02
C TYR A 309 3.81 -11.52 -2.66
N GLY A 310 2.78 -11.43 -3.50
CA GLY A 310 2.25 -12.52 -4.31
C GLY A 310 2.50 -12.28 -5.79
N ASP A 311 2.79 -13.34 -6.54
CA ASP A 311 2.90 -13.30 -7.99
C ASP A 311 2.68 -14.71 -8.56
N GLY A 312 2.09 -14.78 -9.75
CA GLY A 312 1.91 -16.05 -10.45
C GLY A 312 0.89 -17.02 -9.84
N GLY A 313 0.14 -16.62 -8.80
CA GLY A 313 -0.86 -17.46 -8.12
C GLY A 313 -0.43 -17.87 -6.72
N GLU A 314 0.79 -17.50 -6.31
CA GLU A 314 1.40 -17.89 -5.04
C GLU A 314 1.80 -16.65 -4.25
N GLN A 315 1.58 -16.67 -2.95
CA GLN A 315 2.29 -15.76 -2.04
C GLN A 315 3.76 -16.19 -2.00
N GLN A 316 4.67 -15.36 -2.48
CA GLN A 316 6.09 -15.72 -2.59
C GLN A 316 6.92 -15.22 -1.41
N VAL A 317 6.55 -14.07 -0.84
CA VAL A 317 7.21 -13.49 0.33
C VAL A 317 6.17 -13.13 1.37
N SER A 318 6.45 -13.44 2.63
CA SER A 318 5.84 -12.79 3.77
C SER A 318 6.94 -12.36 4.72
N ILE A 319 6.86 -11.13 5.19
CA ILE A 319 7.87 -10.50 6.01
C ILE A 319 7.22 -9.85 7.22
N GLN A 320 7.93 -9.89 8.34
CA GLN A 320 7.66 -9.08 9.52
C GLN A 320 8.91 -8.29 9.86
N PHE A 321 8.72 -7.03 10.25
CA PHE A 321 9.79 -6.13 10.66
C PHE A 321 9.25 -5.12 11.67
N ASN A 322 10.13 -4.40 12.35
CA ASN A 322 9.78 -3.27 13.18
C ASN A 322 10.26 -1.98 12.53
N VAL A 323 9.51 -0.90 12.75
CA VAL A 323 9.99 0.47 12.56
C VAL A 323 10.13 1.12 13.94
N THR A 324 11.27 1.75 14.20
CA THR A 324 11.53 2.50 15.43
C THR A 324 12.38 3.70 15.08
N ASP A 325 11.93 4.91 15.43
CA ASP A 325 12.62 6.17 15.08
C ASP A 325 12.94 6.26 13.57
N ASN A 326 11.97 5.87 12.73
CA ASN A 326 12.11 5.78 11.26
C ASN A 326 13.27 4.89 10.77
N ARG A 327 13.68 3.90 11.58
CA ARG A 327 14.65 2.86 11.21
C ARG A 327 13.97 1.51 11.14
N ILE A 328 14.35 0.72 10.14
CA ILE A 328 13.86 -0.64 9.97
C ILE A 328 14.76 -1.62 10.72
N GLY A 329 14.18 -2.64 11.35
CA GLY A 329 14.95 -3.71 11.99
C GLY A 329 14.10 -4.90 12.38
N ASN A 330 14.71 -5.89 13.04
CA ASN A 330 14.04 -7.13 13.45
C ASN A 330 13.33 -7.85 12.30
N ILE A 331 13.96 -7.84 11.12
CA ILE A 331 13.39 -8.42 9.91
C ILE A 331 13.37 -9.95 10.05
N SER A 332 12.21 -10.55 9.78
CA SER A 332 12.03 -11.98 9.74
C SER A 332 11.14 -12.38 8.57
N PHE A 333 11.58 -13.37 7.80
CA PHE A 333 10.76 -13.95 6.76
C PHE A 333 9.82 -14.97 7.36
N ARG A 334 8.52 -14.75 7.16
CA ARG A 334 7.43 -15.63 7.60
C ARG A 334 7.02 -16.61 6.51
N HIS A 335 7.36 -16.32 5.27
CA HIS A 335 7.17 -17.20 4.12
C HIS A 335 8.16 -16.81 3.03
N LEU A 336 8.84 -17.78 2.43
CA LEU A 336 9.68 -17.60 1.25
C LEU A 336 9.48 -18.80 0.34
N GLN A 337 8.67 -18.62 -0.70
CA GLN A 337 8.33 -19.67 -1.62
C GLN A 337 8.46 -19.19 -3.06
N TYR A 338 8.88 -20.11 -3.91
CA TYR A 338 8.78 -19.94 -5.34
C TYR A 338 8.61 -21.30 -6.00
N ARG A 339 7.47 -21.51 -6.66
CA ARG A 339 7.07 -22.83 -7.15
C ARG A 339 7.00 -23.80 -5.95
N ASP A 340 7.50 -25.01 -6.12
CA ASP A 340 7.45 -26.06 -5.10
C ASP A 340 8.54 -25.96 -4.02
N ASN A 341 9.33 -24.86 -4.00
CA ASN A 341 10.44 -24.71 -3.06
C ASN A 341 10.08 -23.71 -1.96
N ASN A 342 9.95 -24.19 -0.73
CA ASN A 342 9.95 -23.35 0.46
C ASN A 342 11.39 -23.16 0.93
N PHE A 343 11.97 -22.01 0.61
CA PHE A 343 13.37 -21.69 0.87
C PHE A 343 13.72 -21.74 2.37
N ARG A 344 12.75 -21.53 3.26
CA ARG A 344 12.95 -21.56 4.72
C ARG A 344 13.20 -22.95 5.29
N ASN A 345 12.83 -23.99 4.55
CA ASN A 345 12.90 -25.38 4.99
C ASN A 345 14.03 -26.14 4.28
N LEU A 346 14.89 -25.44 3.53
CA LEU A 346 16.02 -26.05 2.85
C LEU A 346 17.17 -26.25 3.82
N ASN A 347 17.83 -27.40 3.71
CA ASN A 347 19.11 -27.66 4.37
C ASN A 347 20.24 -26.92 3.63
N GLU A 348 21.36 -26.68 4.31
CA GLU A 348 22.54 -25.99 3.76
C GLU A 348 23.13 -26.67 2.52
N ASP A 349 22.99 -27.99 2.40
CA ASP A 349 23.46 -28.79 1.28
C ASP A 349 22.51 -28.76 0.06
N HIS A 350 21.34 -28.14 0.18
CA HIS A 350 20.39 -28.04 -0.92
C HIS A 350 20.84 -27.01 -1.96
N GLN A 351 20.75 -27.35 -3.26
CA GLN A 351 21.17 -26.47 -4.38
C GLN A 351 20.51 -25.07 -4.41
N PHE A 352 19.38 -24.88 -3.72
CA PHE A 352 18.68 -23.59 -3.62
C PHE A 352 18.85 -22.89 -2.26
N TYR A 353 19.60 -23.48 -1.33
CA TYR A 353 19.95 -22.84 -0.06
C TYR A 353 20.64 -21.48 -0.23
N PRO A 354 21.55 -21.27 -1.22
CA PRO A 354 22.15 -19.96 -1.47
C PRO A 354 21.12 -18.83 -1.63
N ILE A 355 19.96 -19.13 -2.23
CA ILE A 355 18.87 -18.16 -2.37
C ILE A 355 18.32 -17.77 -0.99
N PHE A 356 18.14 -18.73 -0.08
CA PHE A 356 17.70 -18.44 1.29
C PHE A 356 18.75 -17.61 2.04
N ALA A 357 20.02 -17.99 1.96
CA ALA A 357 21.12 -17.25 2.58
C ALA A 357 21.18 -15.78 2.12
N GLN A 358 21.00 -15.53 0.82
CA GLN A 358 20.93 -14.17 0.27
C GLN A 358 19.72 -13.36 0.78
N HIS A 359 18.58 -14.00 1.08
CA HIS A 359 17.48 -13.31 1.75
C HIS A 359 17.86 -12.93 3.19
N LEU A 360 18.61 -13.76 3.90
CA LEU A 360 19.12 -13.43 5.23
C LEU A 360 20.10 -12.24 5.20
N GLN A 361 20.94 -12.15 4.16
CA GLN A 361 21.80 -10.98 3.94
C GLN A 361 21.00 -9.68 3.74
N ILE A 362 19.82 -9.72 3.10
CA ILE A 362 18.92 -8.55 3.07
C ILE A 362 18.49 -8.13 4.48
N ALA A 363 18.09 -9.10 5.30
CA ALA A 363 17.63 -8.82 6.66
C ALA A 363 18.75 -8.22 7.52
N GLU A 364 19.96 -8.77 7.41
CA GLU A 364 21.16 -8.26 8.09
C GLU A 364 21.53 -6.86 7.60
N TYR A 365 21.53 -6.64 6.27
CA TYR A 365 21.85 -5.35 5.70
C TYR A 365 20.91 -4.25 6.20
N LEU A 366 19.60 -4.50 6.19
CA LEU A 366 18.61 -3.49 6.56
C LEU A 366 18.53 -3.24 8.07
N ASP A 367 19.01 -4.15 8.92
CA ASP A 367 18.82 -4.05 10.36
C ASP A 367 19.45 -2.76 10.96
N GLY A 368 18.59 -1.95 11.58
CA GLY A 368 18.96 -0.68 12.17
C GLY A 368 19.16 0.46 11.16
N LYS A 369 19.03 0.25 9.84
CA LYS A 369 19.18 1.32 8.85
C LYS A 369 17.97 2.27 8.83
N PRO A 370 18.14 3.52 8.35
CA PRO A 370 17.00 4.38 8.02
C PRO A 370 16.03 3.68 7.07
N LEU A 371 14.74 3.95 7.20
CA LEU A 371 13.70 3.26 6.41
C LEU A 371 13.89 3.40 4.90
N GLU A 372 14.44 4.53 4.42
CA GLU A 372 14.82 4.75 3.02
C GLU A 372 15.87 3.77 2.46
N ALA A 373 16.56 3.01 3.31
CA ALA A 373 17.50 1.96 2.90
C ALA A 373 16.82 0.80 2.17
N ILE A 374 15.49 0.62 2.31
CA ILE A 374 14.76 -0.41 1.57
C ILE A 374 14.87 -0.23 0.04
N TYR A 375 15.10 0.99 -0.43
CA TYR A 375 15.28 1.27 -1.85
C TYR A 375 16.61 0.75 -2.40
N ASP A 376 17.59 0.42 -1.55
CA ASP A 376 18.82 -0.24 -1.99
C ASP A 376 18.52 -1.65 -2.56
N LEU A 377 17.35 -2.23 -2.25
CA LEU A 377 16.89 -3.50 -2.82
C LEU A 377 16.67 -3.47 -4.34
N HIS A 378 16.70 -2.29 -4.97
CA HIS A 378 16.73 -2.19 -6.44
C HIS A 378 18.11 -2.46 -7.04
N SER A 379 19.17 -2.44 -6.22
CA SER A 379 20.56 -2.74 -6.58
C SER A 379 21.19 -3.73 -5.59
N PRO A 380 20.63 -4.95 -5.45
CA PRO A 380 21.06 -5.89 -4.40
C PRO A 380 22.52 -6.34 -4.55
N GLY A 381 23.10 -6.28 -5.76
CA GLY A 381 24.51 -6.62 -5.98
C GLY A 381 25.52 -5.73 -5.26
N ASP A 382 25.09 -4.58 -4.72
CA ASP A 382 25.96 -3.68 -3.97
C ASP A 382 26.23 -4.14 -2.52
N PHE A 383 25.44 -5.10 -2.00
CA PHE A 383 25.54 -5.56 -0.61
C PHE A 383 25.18 -7.04 -0.37
N ILE A 384 24.72 -7.76 -1.39
CA ILE A 384 24.48 -9.20 -1.34
C ILE A 384 25.64 -9.90 -2.03
N ASP A 385 26.25 -10.85 -1.32
CA ASP A 385 27.36 -11.62 -1.87
C ASP A 385 26.86 -12.66 -2.90
N ASP A 386 27.73 -12.99 -3.84
CA ASP A 386 27.54 -14.15 -4.70
C ASP A 386 27.83 -15.43 -3.88
N ILE A 387 26.88 -16.37 -3.87
CA ILE A 387 26.98 -17.62 -3.08
C ILE A 387 26.74 -18.81 -4.01
N ASP A 388 27.71 -19.73 -4.08
CA ASP A 388 27.62 -20.99 -4.84
C ASP A 388 27.12 -20.83 -6.29
N GLY A 389 27.62 -19.80 -6.98
CA GLY A 389 27.25 -19.50 -8.37
C GLY A 389 25.89 -18.81 -8.54
N VAL A 390 25.18 -18.52 -7.44
CA VAL A 390 23.99 -17.66 -7.43
C VAL A 390 24.44 -16.23 -7.16
N SER A 391 24.28 -15.36 -8.15
CA SER A 391 24.70 -13.97 -7.98
C SER A 391 23.71 -13.16 -7.14
N GLY A 392 24.21 -12.36 -6.20
CA GLY A 392 23.40 -11.44 -5.41
C GLY A 392 22.64 -10.42 -6.26
N ALA A 393 23.21 -10.03 -7.40
CA ALA A 393 22.55 -9.16 -8.39
C ALA A 393 21.31 -9.81 -9.04
N THR A 394 21.21 -11.14 -9.03
CA THR A 394 20.07 -11.89 -9.58
C THR A 394 18.99 -12.21 -8.54
N LEU A 395 19.28 -11.91 -7.26
CA LEU A 395 18.29 -12.00 -6.20
C LEU A 395 17.13 -11.07 -6.52
N ARG A 396 15.90 -11.60 -6.49
CA ARG A 396 14.69 -10.80 -6.76
C ARG A 396 14.30 -9.98 -5.53
N ALA A 397 15.22 -9.14 -5.04
CA ALA A 397 15.08 -8.30 -3.86
C ALA A 397 13.90 -7.32 -3.95
N ASN A 398 13.49 -6.94 -5.18
CA ASN A 398 12.26 -6.18 -5.43
C ASN A 398 10.98 -6.83 -4.86
N LYS A 399 10.95 -8.16 -4.70
CA LYS A 399 9.84 -8.85 -4.01
C LYS A 399 9.82 -8.54 -2.51
N VAL A 400 11.00 -8.46 -1.89
CA VAL A 400 11.16 -8.09 -0.48
C VAL A 400 10.79 -6.62 -0.29
N PHE A 401 11.28 -5.73 -1.16
CA PHE A 401 10.86 -4.33 -1.20
C PHE A 401 9.33 -4.19 -1.26
N SER A 402 8.69 -4.85 -2.23
CA SER A 402 7.24 -4.80 -2.41
C SER A 402 6.48 -5.35 -1.20
N ALA A 403 7.03 -6.37 -0.53
CA ALA A 403 6.46 -6.92 0.69
C ALA A 403 6.60 -5.95 1.87
N ILE A 404 7.70 -5.22 2.00
CA ILE A 404 7.88 -4.17 3.01
C ILE A 404 6.89 -3.03 2.77
N MET A 405 6.80 -2.50 1.54
CA MET A 405 5.85 -1.44 1.17
C MET A 405 4.39 -1.87 1.39
N ASN A 406 4.07 -3.12 1.09
CA ASN A 406 2.76 -3.70 1.42
C ASN A 406 2.47 -3.68 2.93
N GLY A 407 3.46 -3.95 3.78
CA GLY A 407 3.31 -3.84 5.23
C GLY A 407 3.14 -2.40 5.68
N LEU A 408 3.97 -1.49 5.19
CA LEU A 408 3.93 -0.07 5.54
C LEU A 408 2.60 0.59 5.16
N SER A 409 2.07 0.29 3.97
CA SER A 409 0.78 0.83 3.53
C SER A 409 -0.38 0.40 4.43
N ARG A 410 -0.34 -0.80 5.01
CA ARG A 410 -1.41 -1.32 5.87
C ARG A 410 -1.30 -0.88 7.33
N GLY A 411 -0.21 -0.24 7.72
CA GLY A 411 0.04 0.24 9.08
C GLY A 411 0.52 -0.85 10.04
N ILE A 412 0.47 -0.54 11.34
CA ILE A 412 0.97 -1.41 12.42
C ILE A 412 0.17 -2.72 12.46
N TYR A 413 0.89 -3.82 12.67
CA TYR A 413 0.39 -5.17 12.90
C TYR A 413 0.41 -5.57 14.37
#